data_AF-A0A482TME2-F1
#
_entry.id   AF-A0A482TME2-F1
#
_cell.length_a   1.000
_cell.length_b   1.000
_cell.length_c   1.000
_cell.angle_alpha   90.00
_cell.angle_beta   90.00
_cell.angle_gamma   90.00
#
_symmetry.space_group_name_H-M   'P 1'
#
loop_
_entity.id
_entity.type
_entity.pdbx_description
1 polymer ?
#
loop_
_entity_poly.entity_id
_entity_poly.type
_entity_poly.pdbx_seq_one_letter_code
_entity_poly.pdbx_strand_id
1 'polypeptide(L)' 'MASFEINGSEFFTGFVKDISDEDFILNCIAKNGEDLGTSLFKIEDVTEVRVNDIDDRRRLLLYKWRKASL' A
#
# COMPACT_ATOMS: atom_id res chain seq x y z
N MET A 1 2.47 -6.29 3.36
CA MET A 1 2.03 -4.90 3.14
C MET A 1 3.29 -4.06 3.10
N ALA A 2 3.29 -3.07 2.22
CA ALA A 2 4.40 -2.13 2.07
C ALA A 2 3.82 -0.73 1.81
N SER A 3 4.62 0.28 2.15
CA SER A 3 4.33 1.69 1.94
C SER A 3 5.35 2.28 0.98
N PHE A 4 4.86 2.99 -0.03
CA PHE A 4 5.66 3.59 -1.11
C PHE A 4 5.52 5.10 -1.06
N GLU A 5 6.62 5.82 -0.91
CA GLU A 5 6.63 7.27 -1.07
C GLU A 5 6.70 7.61 -2.56
N ILE A 6 5.78 8.44 -3.02
CA ILE A 6 5.69 8.85 -4.42
C ILE A 6 6.07 10.32 -4.54
N ASN A 7 7.05 10.62 -5.39
CA ASN A 7 7.57 11.96 -5.66
C ASN A 7 7.98 12.74 -4.39
N GLY A 8 8.42 12.06 -3.33
CA GLY A 8 8.83 12.69 -2.06
C GLY A 8 7.70 13.41 -1.31
N SER A 9 6.44 13.01 -1.54
CA SER A 9 5.26 13.70 -1.01
C SER A 9 4.46 12.86 -0.03
N GLU A 10 3.75 11.85 -0.53
CA GLU A 10 2.82 11.03 0.22
C GLU A 10 3.16 9.54 0.12
N PHE A 11 2.87 8.82 1.20
CA PHE A 11 2.98 7.37 1.27
C PHE A 11 1.66 6.69 0.91
N PHE A 12 1.72 5.82 -0.09
CA PHE A 12 0.66 4.89 -0.43
C PHE A 12 0.97 3.51 0.13
N THR A 13 0.08 3.01 0.99
CA THR A 13 0.28 1.74 1.69
C THR A 13 -0.66 0.69 1.16
N GLY A 14 -0.18 -0.52 0.91
CA GLY A 14 -1.04 -1.56 0.37
C GLY A 14 -0.39 -2.92 0.14
N PHE A 15 -1.03 -3.69 -0.72
CA PHE A 15 -0.51 -4.96 -1.23
C PHE A 15 -0.20 -4.81 -2.71
N VAL A 16 1.05 -5.06 -3.10
CA VAL A 16 1.41 -5.15 -4.52
C VAL A 16 0.64 -6.31 -5.13
N LYS A 17 -0.08 -6.04 -6.21
CA LYS A 17 -0.91 -7.00 -6.94
C LYS A 17 -0.22 -7.50 -8.19
N ASP A 18 0.48 -6.61 -8.87
CA ASP A 18 1.22 -6.89 -10.09
C ASP A 18 2.40 -5.92 -10.22
N ILE A 19 3.41 -6.29 -11.00
CA ILE A 19 4.62 -5.50 -11.24
C ILE A 19 5.17 -5.77 -12.64
N SER A 20 5.62 -4.72 -13.30
CA SER A 20 6.41 -4.74 -14.52
C SER A 20 7.78 -4.10 -14.29
N ASP A 21 8.57 -3.95 -15.35
CA ASP A 21 9.86 -3.25 -15.28
C ASP A 21 9.68 -1.72 -15.09
N GLU A 22 8.52 -1.17 -15.42
CA GLU A 22 8.26 0.29 -15.41
C GLU A 22 7.27 0.72 -14.31
N ASP A 23 6.34 -0.16 -13.95
CA ASP A 23 5.22 0.17 -13.07
C ASP A 23 4.83 -0.97 -12.12
N PHE A 24 3.96 -0.66 -11.15
CA PHE A 24 3.35 -1.64 -10.28
C PHE A 24 1.91 -1.26 -9.93
N ILE A 25 1.08 -2.27 -9.68
CA ILE A 25 -0.29 -2.11 -9.21
C ILE A 25 -0.33 -2.34 -7.71
N LEU A 26 -0.79 -1.35 -6.97
CA LEU A 26 -0.96 -1.40 -5.52
C LEU A 26 -2.44 -1.43 -5.16
N ASN A 27 -2.87 -2.40 -4.36
CA ASN A 27 -4.16 -2.34 -3.69
C ASN A 27 -4.03 -1.52 -2.40
N CYS A 28 -4.49 -0.26 -2.45
CA CYS A 28 -4.33 0.76 -1.43
C CYS A 28 -5.21 0.48 -0.20
N ILE A 29 -4.62 0.61 0.98
CA ILE A 29 -5.28 0.40 2.27
C ILE A 29 -5.18 1.68 3.12
N ALA A 30 -6.33 2.22 3.50
CA ALA A 30 -6.42 3.39 4.35
C ALA A 30 -5.90 3.11 5.77
N LYS A 31 -5.62 4.18 6.52
CA LYS A 31 -5.14 4.10 7.92
C LYS A 31 -6.07 3.30 8.85
N ASN A 32 -7.37 3.30 8.56
CA ASN A 32 -8.41 2.58 9.31
C ASN A 32 -8.66 1.14 8.81
N GLY A 33 -7.80 0.61 7.92
CA GLY A 33 -7.93 -0.72 7.33
C GLY A 33 -8.96 -0.84 6.20
N GLU A 34 -9.52 0.26 5.72
CA GLU A 34 -10.43 0.26 4.58
C GLU A 34 -9.69 -0.06 3.27
N ASP A 35 -10.32 -0.88 2.43
CA ASP A 35 -9.83 -1.22 1.10
C ASP A 35 -10.22 -0.08 0.14
N LEU A 36 -9.24 0.65 -0.36
CA LEU A 36 -9.45 1.79 -1.27
C LEU A 36 -9.42 1.36 -2.75
N GLY A 37 -9.22 0.07 -3.03
CA GLY A 37 -9.05 -0.45 -4.38
C GLY A 37 -7.64 -0.27 -4.92
N THR A 38 -7.49 -0.37 -6.24
CA THR A 38 -6.18 -0.44 -6.91
C THR A 38 -5.74 0.89 -7.51
N SER A 39 -4.44 1.15 -7.46
CA SER A 39 -3.78 2.28 -8.12
C SER A 39 -2.54 1.80 -8.86
N LEU A 40 -2.24 2.40 -10.01
CA LEU A 40 -1.03 2.15 -10.81
C LEU A 40 0.00 3.25 -10.50
N PHE A 41 1.23 2.85 -10.22
CA PHE A 41 2.34 3.76 -9.95
C PHE A 41 3.52 3.40 -10.83
N LYS A 42 4.25 4.41 -11.32
CA LYS A 42 5.53 4.17 -11.97
C LYS A 42 6.63 3.97 -10.93
N ILE A 43 7.56 3.07 -11.23
CA ILE A 43 8.70 2.79 -10.35
C ILE A 43 9.63 4.01 -10.27
N GLU A 44 9.79 4.77 -11.37
CA GLU A 44 10.63 5.98 -11.41
C GLU A 44 10.19 7.08 -10.43
N ASP A 45 8.92 7.10 -10.06
CA ASP A 45 8.35 8.08 -9.13
C ASP A 45 8.55 7.66 -7.65
N VAL A 46 9.04 6.45 -7.38
CA VAL A 46 9.21 5.94 -6.01
C VAL A 46 10.48 6.49 -5.38
N THR A 47 10.34 7.22 -4.28
CA THR A 47 11.47 7.82 -3.55
C THR A 47 11.88 7.03 -2.31
N GLU A 48 10.94 6.32 -1.67
CA GLU A 48 11.20 5.47 -0.50
C GLU A 48 10.26 4.27 -0.48
N VAL A 49 10.76 3.11 -0.03
CA VAL A 49 9.93 1.92 0.25
C VAL A 49 10.11 1.49 1.70
N ARG A 50 9.00 1.37 2.41
CA ARG A 50 8.94 0.80 3.77
C ARG A 50 8.20 -0.52 3.72
N VAL A 51 8.81 -1.56 4.28
CA VAL A 51 8.25 -2.91 4.24
C VAL A 51 8.00 -3.40 5.65
N ASN A 52 6.73 -3.68 5.95
CA ASN A 52 6.29 -4.30 7.21
C ASN A 52 6.73 -3.50 8.45
N ASP A 53 6.65 -2.17 8.35
CA ASP A 53 6.90 -1.28 9.47
C ASP A 53 5.75 -1.34 10.51
N ILE A 54 5.85 -0.54 11.57
CA ILE A 54 4.84 -0.55 12.64
C ILE A 54 3.45 -0.12 12.14
N ASP A 55 3.39 0.80 11.18
CA ASP A 55 2.14 1.35 10.66
C ASP A 55 1.50 0.36 9.66
N ASP A 56 2.31 -0.31 8.84
CA ASP A 56 1.89 -1.42 7.97
C ASP A 56 1.23 -2.54 8.79
N ARG A 57 1.83 -2.93 9.92
CA ARG A 57 1.29 -3.99 10.79
C ARG A 57 -0.05 -3.60 11.41
N ARG A 58 -0.19 -2.34 11.83
CA ARG A 58 -1.45 -1.81 12.36
C ARG A 58 -2.54 -1.80 11.29
N ARG A 59 -2.24 -1.28 10.09
CA ARG A 59 -3.21 -1.27 8.97
C ARG A 59 -3.59 -2.68 8.55
N LEU A 60 -2.64 -3.61 8.51
CA LEU A 60 -2.90 -5.02 8.20
C LEU A 60 -3.85 -5.66 9.22
N LEU A 61 -3.70 -5.37 10.51
CA LEU A 61 -4.61 -5.85 11.55
C LEU A 61 -6.04 -5.34 11.32
N LEU A 62 -6.20 -4.04 11.09
CA LEU A 62 -7.50 -3.41 10.86
C LEU A 62 -8.16 -3.91 9.57
N TYR A 63 -7.38 -4.07 8.49
CA TYR A 63 -7.84 -4.65 7.23
C TYR A 63 -8.40 -6.05 7.40
N LYS A 64 -7.66 -6.92 8.10
CA LYS A 64 -8.11 -8.29 8.41
C LYS A 64 -9.38 -8.29 9.24
N TRP A 65 -9.47 -7.41 10.24
CA TRP A 65 -10.64 -7.30 11.09
C TRP A 65 -11.91 -6.89 10.30
N ARG A 66 -11.79 -5.90 9.41
CA ARG A 66 -12.87 -5.49 8.50
C ARG A 66 -13.30 -6.64 7.56
N LYS A 67 -12.34 -7.35 6.96
CA LYS A 67 -12.60 -8.50 6.07
C LYS A 67 -13.27 -9.68 6.79
N ALA A 68 -13.01 -9.87 8.08
CA ALA A 68 -13.65 -10.94 8.87
C ALA A 68 -15.07 -10.58 9.34
N SER A 69 -15.43 -9.29 9.29
CA SER A 69 -16.74 -8.78 9.75
C SER A 69 -17.76 -8.63 8.60
N LEU A 70 -17.36 -8.92 7.37
CA LEU A 70 -18.18 -8.91 6.14
C LEU A 70 -18.49 -10.35 5.72
#